data_AF-A0A7L0URR0-F1
#
_entry.id   AF-A0A7L0URR0-F1
#
_cell.length_a   1.000
_cell.length_b   1.000
_cell.length_c   1.000
_cell.angle_alpha   90.00
_cell.angle_beta   90.00
_cell.angle_gamma   90.00
#
_symmetry.space_group_name_H-M   'P 1'
#
loop_
_entity.id
_entity.type
_entity.pdbx_description
1 polymer ?
#
loop_
_entity_poly.entity_id
_entity_poly.type
_entity_poly.pdbx_seq_one_letter_code
_entity_poly.pdbx_strand_id
1 'polypeptide(L)'
;LSTNNPDPSAVLGRMERAGGGYSAQATAAIAATITFLVLFTITGNALVIVAVLSSRSLRAPQNLFLVSLAAADILVATLIIPFSLANELLGYWYFEKTWCEIYLALDVLFCTSSIVHLCAISLDRYWSVSRPVEYNAKRTPRRIKCSIFIVWTIAALISLPPLVYKGEKKMVVVGEGGRPQCKLNEEAWYVLSSSVGSFFAPCLIMILVYLRIYLIAKRRHRSHLSSTKPPASGPPPPRGAGPSPRPTGRPKETLATGRGRVVLAQGAPGSNPWRRKTQLNREKRFTFVLAVVIGVFVLCWFPFFFLYSLGALCPRRCRVPDGVFQFFFWVGYCNSSLNPLIYTSFNQDFRKAFRRLLCRRRAP
;
A
#
# COMPACT_ATOMS: atom_id res chain seq x y z
N LEU A 1 -10.98 61.90 20.70
CA LEU A 1 -11.16 60.56 20.10
C LEU A 1 -9.79 59.92 19.97
N SER A 2 -9.29 59.33 21.07
CA SER A 2 -8.04 58.58 21.05
C SER A 2 -8.28 57.22 20.42
N THR A 3 -7.59 56.96 19.32
CA THR A 3 -7.54 55.66 18.65
C THR A 3 -6.77 54.69 19.54
N ASN A 4 -7.49 53.82 20.25
CA ASN A 4 -6.90 52.67 20.94
C ASN A 4 -6.34 51.72 19.89
N ASN A 5 -5.05 51.85 19.61
CA ASN A 5 -4.30 50.87 18.83
C ASN A 5 -4.15 49.61 19.71
N PRO A 6 -4.62 48.43 19.28
CA PRO A 6 -4.51 47.23 20.09
C PRO A 6 -3.03 46.87 20.27
N ASP A 7 -2.64 46.63 21.52
CA ASP A 7 -1.30 46.22 21.91
C ASP A 7 -0.87 44.95 21.14
N PRO A 8 0.26 44.94 20.40
CA PRO A 8 0.69 43.80 19.60
C PRO A 8 0.88 42.52 20.41
N SER A 9 1.20 42.61 21.71
CA SER A 9 1.22 41.49 22.66
C SER A 9 -0.16 40.86 22.89
N ALA A 10 -1.22 41.67 22.92
CA ALA A 10 -2.59 41.22 23.07
C ALA A 10 -3.15 40.59 21.78
N VAL A 11 -2.66 41.03 20.61
CA VAL A 11 -2.95 40.42 19.31
C VAL A 11 -2.23 39.07 19.16
N LEU A 12 -0.95 38.98 19.54
CA LEU A 12 -0.22 37.70 19.61
C LEU A 12 -0.88 36.73 20.59
N GLY A 13 -1.25 37.19 21.78
CA GLY A 13 -1.95 36.37 22.78
C GLY A 13 -3.37 35.94 22.35
N ARG A 14 -4.04 36.70 21.47
CA ARG A 14 -5.30 36.28 20.83
C ARG A 14 -5.07 35.29 19.70
N MET A 15 -3.98 35.39 18.93
CA MET A 15 -3.60 34.38 17.95
C MET A 15 -3.19 33.07 18.62
N GLU A 16 -2.46 33.12 19.75
CA GLU A 16 -2.12 31.95 20.56
C GLU A 16 -3.34 31.27 21.20
N ARG A 17 -4.39 32.02 21.58
CA ARG A 17 -5.66 31.42 22.04
C ARG A 17 -6.61 31.01 20.92
N ALA A 18 -6.35 31.41 19.68
CA ALA A 18 -7.21 31.12 18.53
C ALA A 18 -6.72 29.96 17.66
N GLY A 19 -5.44 29.57 17.77
CA GLY A 19 -4.87 28.34 17.20
C GLY A 19 -4.90 27.20 18.21
N GLY A 20 -5.03 25.96 17.74
CA GLY A 20 -5.34 24.81 18.58
C GLY A 20 -4.24 24.50 19.59
N GLY A 21 -4.30 25.04 20.82
CA GLY A 21 -3.57 24.57 22.01
C GLY A 21 -2.03 24.48 21.96
N TYR A 22 -1.38 24.65 20.82
CA TYR A 22 0.04 24.44 20.59
C TYR A 22 0.82 25.76 20.76
N SER A 23 2.01 25.67 21.35
CA SER A 23 2.95 26.80 21.38
C SER A 23 3.39 27.16 19.96
N ALA A 24 3.78 28.42 19.72
CA ALA A 24 4.28 28.85 18.41
C ALA A 24 5.43 27.98 17.88
N GLN A 25 6.32 27.54 18.79
CA GLN A 25 7.42 26.63 18.46
C GLN A 25 6.93 25.25 18.04
N ALA A 26 5.95 24.68 18.76
CA ALA A 26 5.37 23.38 18.41
C ALA A 26 4.63 23.46 17.06
N THR A 27 3.84 24.50 16.84
CA THR A 27 3.15 24.77 15.56
C THR A 27 4.15 24.83 14.40
N ALA A 28 5.24 25.59 14.54
CA ALA A 28 6.27 25.70 13.51
C ALA A 28 6.96 24.35 13.25
N ALA A 29 7.28 23.59 14.30
CA ALA A 29 7.92 22.29 14.18
C ALA A 29 7.02 21.25 13.49
N ILE A 30 5.73 21.18 13.87
CA ILE A 30 4.74 20.28 13.25
C ILE A 30 4.56 20.66 11.78
N ALA A 31 4.34 21.94 11.48
CA ALA A 31 4.17 22.42 10.12
C ALA A 31 5.39 22.08 9.25
N ALA A 32 6.61 22.38 9.71
CA ALA A 32 7.83 22.08 8.97
C ALA A 32 8.01 20.57 8.72
N THR A 33 7.73 19.74 9.73
CA THR A 33 7.85 18.27 9.63
C THR A 33 6.86 17.69 8.63
N ILE A 34 5.59 18.11 8.70
CA ILE A 34 4.54 17.61 7.80
C ILE A 34 4.74 18.15 6.38
N THR A 35 5.14 19.41 6.20
CA THR A 35 5.50 19.95 4.88
C THR A 35 6.67 19.18 4.27
N PHE A 36 7.71 18.87 5.05
CA PHE A 36 8.80 18.00 4.58
C PHE A 36 8.28 16.63 4.14
N LEU A 37 7.42 16.00 4.94
CA LEU A 37 6.81 14.71 4.62
C LEU A 37 5.99 14.74 3.33
N VAL A 38 5.22 15.81 3.10
CA VAL A 38 4.45 16.04 1.87
C VAL A 38 5.38 16.13 0.66
N LEU A 39 6.41 16.98 0.72
CA LEU A 39 7.37 17.15 -0.37
C LEU A 39 8.13 15.85 -0.67
N PHE A 40 8.53 15.13 0.37
CA PHE A 40 9.16 13.82 0.24
C PHE A 40 8.23 12.80 -0.41
N THR A 41 6.96 12.75 -0.01
CA THR A 41 5.94 11.85 -0.57
C THR A 41 5.70 12.14 -2.05
N ILE A 42 5.53 13.41 -2.42
CA ILE A 42 5.31 13.84 -3.81
C ILE A 42 6.52 13.47 -4.66
N THR A 43 7.72 13.83 -4.21
CA THR A 43 8.97 13.59 -4.95
C THR A 43 9.23 12.09 -5.12
N GLY A 44 9.12 11.32 -4.03
CA GLY A 44 9.36 9.88 -4.05
C GLY A 44 8.40 9.14 -4.98
N ASN A 45 7.11 9.44 -4.91
CA ASN A 45 6.09 8.80 -5.76
C ASN A 45 6.15 9.29 -7.20
N ALA A 46 6.48 10.55 -7.46
CA ALA A 46 6.75 11.04 -8.81
C ALA A 46 7.93 10.29 -9.46
N LEU A 47 9.01 10.05 -8.69
CA LEU A 47 10.13 9.23 -9.16
C LEU A 47 9.72 7.78 -9.46
N VAL A 48 8.81 7.18 -8.67
CA VAL A 48 8.25 5.85 -8.98
C VAL A 48 7.55 5.86 -10.33
N ILE A 49 6.67 6.84 -10.57
CA ILE A 49 5.94 7.00 -11.83
C ILE A 49 6.92 7.16 -12.99
N VAL A 50 7.85 8.12 -12.91
CA VAL A 50 8.85 8.38 -13.95
C VAL A 50 9.72 7.15 -14.20
N ALA A 51 10.14 6.42 -13.16
CA ALA A 51 10.97 5.23 -13.31
C ALA A 51 10.25 4.10 -14.08
N VAL A 52 8.97 3.86 -13.77
CA VAL A 52 8.18 2.83 -14.48
C VAL A 52 7.95 3.23 -15.94
N LEU A 53 7.63 4.50 -16.20
CA LEU A 53 7.35 5.00 -17.55
C LEU A 53 8.60 5.13 -18.42
N SER A 54 9.76 5.49 -17.84
CA SER A 54 11.01 5.69 -18.59
C SER A 54 11.82 4.40 -18.77
N SER A 55 11.79 3.48 -17.82
CA SER A 55 12.72 2.34 -17.81
C SER A 55 12.16 1.10 -18.51
N ARG A 56 12.81 0.65 -19.59
CA ARG A 56 12.42 -0.58 -20.31
C ARG A 56 12.35 -1.82 -19.41
N SER A 57 13.18 -1.90 -18.36
CA SER A 57 13.15 -3.01 -17.39
C SER A 57 11.94 -2.99 -16.46
N LEU A 58 11.27 -1.84 -16.31
CA LEU A 58 10.13 -1.62 -15.41
C LEU A 58 8.80 -1.45 -16.17
N ARG A 59 8.78 -1.38 -17.50
CA ARG A 59 7.57 -1.27 -18.34
C ARG A 59 6.72 -2.55 -18.43
N ALA A 60 6.91 -3.50 -17.51
CA ALA A 60 6.08 -4.70 -17.48
C ALA A 60 4.63 -4.33 -17.07
N PRO A 61 3.58 -4.95 -17.66
CA PRO A 61 2.20 -4.53 -17.46
C PRO A 61 1.77 -4.42 -15.99
N GLN A 62 2.20 -5.35 -15.14
CA GLN A 62 1.87 -5.37 -13.72
C GLN A 62 2.44 -4.18 -12.92
N ASN A 63 3.48 -3.51 -13.42
CA ASN A 63 4.05 -2.35 -12.75
C ASN A 63 3.17 -1.10 -12.90
N LEU A 64 2.13 -1.14 -13.75
CA LEU A 64 1.10 -0.09 -13.82
C LEU A 64 0.30 0.03 -12.51
N PHE A 65 0.15 -1.06 -11.74
CA PHE A 65 -0.45 -0.97 -10.41
C PHE A 65 0.36 -0.05 -9.48
N LEU A 66 1.70 -0.07 -9.59
CA LEU A 66 2.58 0.78 -8.79
C LEU A 66 2.44 2.26 -9.20
N VAL A 67 2.21 2.53 -10.49
CA VAL A 67 1.96 3.89 -10.99
C VAL A 67 0.65 4.44 -10.44
N SER A 68 -0.42 3.63 -10.48
CA SER A 68 -1.73 4.01 -9.95
C SER A 68 -1.69 4.21 -8.43
N LEU A 69 -1.01 3.33 -7.69
CA LEU A 69 -0.80 3.48 -6.25
C LEU A 69 0.01 4.75 -5.92
N ALA A 70 1.10 5.02 -6.65
CA ALA A 70 1.89 6.24 -6.47
C ALA A 70 1.09 7.52 -6.78
N ALA A 71 0.15 7.46 -7.72
CA ALA A 71 -0.76 8.58 -8.00
C ALA A 71 -1.73 8.81 -6.82
N ALA A 72 -2.27 7.74 -6.22
CA ALA A 72 -3.10 7.85 -5.02
C ALA A 72 -2.32 8.47 -3.85
N ASP A 73 -1.07 8.04 -3.62
CA ASP A 73 -0.19 8.59 -2.58
C ASP A 73 0.10 10.10 -2.79
N ILE A 74 0.31 10.53 -4.04
CA ILE A 74 0.46 11.96 -4.36
C ILE A 74 -0.82 12.73 -4.05
N LEU A 75 -1.99 12.17 -4.40
CA LEU A 75 -3.28 12.81 -4.12
C LEU A 75 -3.54 12.95 -2.63
N VAL A 76 -3.13 11.97 -1.80
CA VAL A 76 -3.17 12.11 -0.32
C VAL A 76 -2.28 13.27 0.14
N ALA A 77 -1.06 13.33 -0.38
CA ALA A 77 -0.10 14.38 0.01
C ALA A 77 -0.56 15.80 -0.39
N THR A 78 -1.30 15.96 -1.48
CA THR A 78 -1.73 17.27 -1.97
C THR A 78 -3.13 17.67 -1.53
N LEU A 79 -4.08 16.74 -1.50
CA LEU A 79 -5.50 17.05 -1.27
C LEU A 79 -5.98 16.75 0.14
N ILE A 80 -5.21 15.97 0.93
CA ILE A 80 -5.66 15.52 2.25
C ILE A 80 -4.77 16.14 3.33
N ILE A 81 -3.47 15.81 3.32
CA ILE A 81 -2.55 16.18 4.40
C ILE A 81 -2.53 17.70 4.72
N PRO A 82 -2.50 18.63 3.73
CA PRO A 82 -2.46 20.06 4.04
C PRO A 82 -3.71 20.56 4.76
N PHE A 83 -4.88 20.00 4.42
CA PHE A 83 -6.15 20.37 5.04
C PHE A 83 -6.31 19.74 6.43
N SER A 84 -5.84 18.50 6.61
CA SER A 84 -5.73 17.87 7.93
C SER A 84 -4.82 18.67 8.86
N LEU A 85 -3.66 19.10 8.35
CA LEU A 85 -2.71 19.93 9.10
C LEU A 85 -3.33 21.29 9.47
N ALA A 86 -4.00 21.95 8.52
CA ALA A 86 -4.67 23.22 8.79
C ALA A 86 -5.76 23.07 9.87
N ASN A 87 -6.58 22.02 9.80
CA ASN A 87 -7.60 21.74 10.83
C ASN A 87 -6.98 21.50 12.21
N GLU A 88 -5.87 20.74 12.27
CA GLU A 88 -5.15 20.45 13.50
C GLU A 88 -4.52 21.72 14.12
N LEU A 89 -3.77 22.49 13.34
CA LEU A 89 -3.06 23.68 13.84
C LEU A 89 -4.00 24.83 14.19
N LEU A 90 -5.06 25.04 13.40
CA LEU A 90 -6.06 26.06 13.71
C LEU A 90 -6.98 25.62 14.86
N GLY A 91 -7.13 24.32 15.08
CA GLY A 91 -8.07 23.78 16.04
C GLY A 91 -9.53 24.04 15.67
N TYR A 92 -9.82 24.36 14.41
CA TYR A 92 -11.16 24.47 13.82
C TYR A 92 -11.09 24.33 12.30
N TRP A 93 -12.23 24.00 11.68
CA TRP A 93 -12.35 23.91 10.24
C TRP A 93 -12.56 25.29 9.62
N TYR A 94 -11.50 25.82 9.02
CA TYR A 94 -11.53 27.13 8.37
C TYR A 94 -12.32 27.13 7.04
N PHE A 95 -12.33 26.00 6.33
CA PHE A 95 -12.92 25.91 5.00
C PHE A 95 -14.44 25.74 5.05
N GLU A 96 -15.10 25.78 3.89
CA GLU A 96 -16.54 25.59 3.82
C GLU A 96 -16.97 24.16 4.16
N LYS A 97 -18.24 24.00 4.56
CA LYS A 97 -18.88 22.70 4.84
C LYS A 97 -18.77 21.75 3.64
N THR A 98 -19.02 22.26 2.44
CA THR A 98 -18.93 21.48 1.20
C THR A 98 -17.54 20.85 1.03
N TRP A 99 -16.49 21.62 1.37
CA TRP A 99 -15.13 21.10 1.30
C TRP A 99 -14.85 20.03 2.35
N CYS A 100 -15.38 20.15 3.58
CA CYS A 100 -15.27 19.10 4.59
C CYS A 100 -15.84 17.76 4.10
N GLU A 101 -17.03 17.79 3.49
CA GLU A 101 -17.67 16.57 2.98
C GLU A 101 -16.86 15.91 1.86
N ILE A 102 -16.34 16.72 0.93
CA ILE A 102 -15.48 16.25 -0.17
C ILE A 102 -14.15 15.72 0.39
N TYR A 103 -13.52 16.45 1.29
CA TYR A 103 -12.26 16.10 1.94
C TYR A 103 -12.33 14.73 2.63
N LEU A 104 -13.36 14.50 3.48
CA LEU A 104 -13.52 13.22 4.17
C LEU A 104 -13.79 12.06 3.20
N ALA A 105 -14.56 12.29 2.14
CA ALA A 105 -14.81 11.27 1.13
C ALA A 105 -13.56 10.93 0.29
N LEU A 106 -12.74 11.94 -0.03
CA LEU A 106 -11.47 11.74 -0.73
C LEU A 106 -10.45 11.02 0.15
N ASP A 107 -10.41 11.33 1.45
CA ASP A 107 -9.54 10.65 2.41
C ASP A 107 -9.84 9.14 2.46
N VAL A 108 -11.13 8.79 2.65
CA VAL A 108 -11.59 7.39 2.61
C VAL A 108 -11.36 6.76 1.23
N LEU A 109 -11.56 7.51 0.14
CA LEU A 109 -11.33 7.04 -1.23
C LEU A 109 -9.88 6.63 -1.44
N PHE A 110 -8.92 7.49 -1.09
CA PHE A 110 -7.50 7.24 -1.35
C PHE A 110 -6.93 6.17 -0.41
N CYS A 111 -7.38 6.11 0.84
CA CYS A 111 -7.04 5.01 1.75
C CYS A 111 -7.58 3.68 1.22
N THR A 112 -8.86 3.63 0.84
CA THR A 112 -9.48 2.41 0.28
C THR A 112 -8.81 2.00 -1.03
N SER A 113 -8.57 2.95 -1.93
CA SER A 113 -7.86 2.70 -3.18
C SER A 113 -6.48 2.10 -2.91
N SER A 114 -5.73 2.61 -1.94
CA SER A 114 -4.39 2.11 -1.60
C SER A 114 -4.41 0.64 -1.17
N ILE A 115 -5.29 0.24 -0.23
CA ILE A 115 -5.33 -1.16 0.21
C ILE A 115 -5.86 -2.08 -0.88
N VAL A 116 -6.84 -1.65 -1.68
CA VAL A 116 -7.41 -2.47 -2.75
C VAL A 116 -6.41 -2.63 -3.91
N HIS A 117 -5.55 -1.62 -4.16
CA HIS A 117 -4.39 -1.76 -5.04
C HIS A 117 -3.40 -2.80 -4.50
N LEU A 118 -3.10 -2.79 -3.20
CA LEU A 118 -2.25 -3.81 -2.58
C LEU A 118 -2.88 -5.21 -2.70
N CYS A 119 -4.20 -5.36 -2.53
CA CYS A 119 -4.93 -6.60 -2.81
C CYS A 119 -4.77 -7.04 -4.26
N ALA A 120 -4.95 -6.15 -5.23
CA ALA A 120 -4.81 -6.45 -6.64
C ALA A 120 -3.39 -6.90 -6.99
N ILE A 121 -2.37 -6.21 -6.44
CA ILE A 121 -0.96 -6.61 -6.58
C ILE A 121 -0.74 -8.00 -5.97
N SER A 122 -1.31 -8.27 -4.80
CA SER A 122 -1.22 -9.56 -4.11
C SER A 122 -1.79 -10.70 -4.95
N LEU A 123 -2.97 -10.49 -5.52
CA LEU A 123 -3.65 -11.46 -6.38
C LEU A 123 -2.91 -11.67 -7.71
N ASP A 124 -2.44 -10.61 -8.38
CA ASP A 124 -1.59 -10.72 -9.56
C ASP A 124 -0.38 -11.62 -9.29
N ARG A 125 0.22 -11.46 -8.10
CA ARG A 125 1.38 -12.23 -7.70
C ARG A 125 1.05 -13.67 -7.38
N TYR A 126 -0.05 -13.89 -6.66
CA TYR A 126 -0.55 -15.23 -6.42
C TYR A 126 -0.75 -16.00 -7.73
N TRP A 127 -1.47 -15.42 -8.70
CA TRP A 127 -1.70 -16.09 -9.99
C TRP A 127 -0.41 -16.28 -10.80
N SER A 128 0.52 -15.32 -10.76
CA SER A 128 1.83 -15.47 -11.41
C SER A 128 2.68 -16.60 -10.82
N VAL A 129 2.53 -16.87 -9.52
CA VAL A 129 3.27 -17.93 -8.81
C VAL A 129 2.56 -19.27 -8.95
N SER A 130 1.22 -19.29 -8.83
CA SER A 130 0.42 -20.53 -8.86
C SER A 130 0.26 -21.07 -10.28
N ARG A 131 0.09 -20.21 -11.30
CA ARG A 131 -0.16 -20.57 -12.71
C ARG A 131 0.78 -19.82 -13.65
N PRO A 132 2.10 -20.08 -13.59
CA PRO A 132 3.13 -19.24 -14.21
C PRO A 132 3.04 -19.10 -15.73
N VAL A 133 2.60 -20.13 -16.46
CA VAL A 133 2.56 -20.12 -17.93
C VAL A 133 1.28 -19.45 -18.44
N GLU A 134 0.14 -19.97 -18.02
CA GLU A 134 -1.17 -19.51 -18.46
C GLU A 134 -1.45 -18.05 -18.06
N TYR A 135 -1.09 -17.67 -16.83
CA TYR A 135 -1.35 -16.32 -16.33
C TYR A 135 -0.44 -15.29 -16.99
N ASN A 136 0.86 -15.60 -17.15
CA ASN A 136 1.78 -14.68 -17.80
C ASN A 136 1.41 -14.41 -19.27
N ALA A 137 0.91 -15.40 -20.00
CA ALA A 137 0.40 -15.21 -21.36
C ALA A 137 -0.83 -14.28 -21.40
N LYS A 138 -1.67 -14.33 -20.36
CA LYS A 138 -2.90 -13.52 -20.23
C LYS A 138 -2.65 -12.12 -19.65
N ARG A 139 -1.47 -11.85 -19.10
CA ARG A 139 -1.15 -10.59 -18.40
C ARG A 139 -0.85 -9.45 -19.38
N THR A 140 -1.91 -8.87 -19.93
CA THR A 140 -1.84 -7.76 -20.91
C THR A 140 -2.04 -6.39 -20.25
N PRO A 141 -1.50 -5.30 -20.83
CA PRO A 141 -1.73 -3.94 -20.34
C PRO A 141 -3.21 -3.57 -20.26
N ARG A 142 -4.04 -4.03 -21.22
CA ARG A 142 -5.48 -3.77 -21.23
C ARG A 142 -6.17 -4.34 -19.99
N ARG A 143 -5.85 -5.59 -19.62
CA ARG A 143 -6.40 -6.22 -18.41
C ARG A 143 -5.95 -5.52 -17.13
N ILE A 144 -4.68 -5.13 -17.04
CA ILE A 144 -4.19 -4.39 -15.86
C ILE A 144 -4.86 -3.04 -15.73
N LYS A 145 -5.02 -2.28 -16.83
CA LYS A 145 -5.77 -1.01 -16.83
C LYS A 145 -7.23 -1.21 -16.42
N CYS A 146 -7.89 -2.26 -16.90
CA CYS A 146 -9.25 -2.62 -16.48
C CYS A 146 -9.31 -2.98 -14.99
N SER A 147 -8.34 -3.75 -14.47
CA SER A 147 -8.24 -4.02 -13.03
C SER A 147 -8.04 -2.75 -12.22
N ILE A 148 -7.18 -1.81 -12.66
CA ILE A 148 -7.00 -0.51 -11.99
C ILE A 148 -8.32 0.27 -11.96
N PHE A 149 -9.05 0.33 -13.08
CA PHE A 149 -10.36 0.97 -13.11
C PHE A 149 -11.32 0.33 -12.10
N ILE A 150 -11.41 -1.00 -12.06
CA ILE A 150 -12.23 -1.73 -11.07
C ILE A 150 -11.83 -1.37 -9.63
N VAL A 151 -10.52 -1.28 -9.34
CA VAL A 151 -10.03 -0.90 -8.01
C VAL A 151 -10.54 0.49 -7.61
N TRP A 152 -10.43 1.48 -8.49
CA TRP A 152 -10.93 2.83 -8.25
C TRP A 152 -12.46 2.86 -8.10
N THR A 153 -13.19 2.09 -8.91
CA THR A 153 -14.65 1.97 -8.79
C THR A 153 -15.05 1.36 -7.44
N ILE A 154 -14.37 0.29 -6.99
CA ILE A 154 -14.63 -0.31 -5.66
C ILE A 154 -14.37 0.71 -4.56
N ALA A 155 -13.26 1.45 -4.64
CA ALA A 155 -12.92 2.47 -3.65
C ALA A 155 -13.99 3.58 -3.60
N ALA A 156 -14.43 4.07 -4.76
CA ALA A 156 -15.47 5.09 -4.87
C ALA A 156 -16.83 4.61 -4.33
N LEU A 157 -17.22 3.35 -4.61
CA LEU A 157 -18.46 2.79 -4.09
C LEU A 157 -18.48 2.71 -2.56
N ILE A 158 -17.32 2.51 -1.92
CA ILE A 158 -17.20 2.46 -0.46
C ILE A 158 -17.14 3.87 0.14
N SER A 159 -16.50 4.83 -0.52
CA SER A 159 -16.20 6.15 0.06
C SER A 159 -17.23 7.24 -0.25
N LEU A 160 -17.97 7.14 -1.35
CA LEU A 160 -18.94 8.16 -1.78
C LEU A 160 -20.35 8.10 -1.14
N PRO A 161 -20.85 7.00 -0.53
CA PRO A 161 -22.19 6.99 0.07
C PRO A 161 -22.52 8.17 1.02
N PRO A 162 -21.59 8.64 1.89
CA PRO A 162 -21.84 9.82 2.74
C PRO A 162 -22.01 11.14 1.99
N LEU A 163 -21.45 11.27 0.78
CA LEU A 163 -21.63 12.46 -0.05
C LEU A 163 -23.05 12.49 -0.63
N VAL A 164 -23.54 11.34 -1.10
CA VAL A 164 -24.84 11.20 -1.78
C VAL A 164 -26.00 11.16 -0.78
N TYR A 165 -25.80 10.61 0.42
CA TYR A 165 -26.82 10.56 1.45
C TYR A 165 -27.14 11.96 2.00
N LYS A 166 -28.37 12.43 1.77
CA LYS A 166 -28.85 13.78 2.18
C LYS A 166 -29.40 13.86 3.61
N GLY A 167 -29.28 12.80 4.41
CA GLY A 167 -29.71 12.86 5.82
C GLY A 167 -28.90 13.88 6.62
N GLU A 168 -29.32 14.18 7.86
CA GLU A 168 -28.63 15.12 8.74
C GLU A 168 -27.15 14.71 8.97
N LYS A 169 -26.24 15.34 8.24
CA LYS A 169 -24.80 15.05 8.30
C LYS A 169 -24.18 15.71 9.54
N LYS A 170 -23.76 14.92 10.52
CA LYS A 170 -22.97 15.38 11.69
C LYS A 170 -21.47 15.49 11.42
N MET A 171 -21.06 15.73 10.17
CA MET A 171 -19.63 15.82 9.80
C MET A 171 -19.01 17.17 10.21
N VAL A 172 -19.84 18.22 10.24
CA VAL A 172 -19.47 19.52 10.81
C VAL A 172 -20.11 19.63 12.19
N VAL A 173 -19.29 19.50 13.22
CA VAL A 173 -19.72 19.63 14.63
C VAL A 173 -19.33 21.02 15.12
N VAL A 174 -20.22 21.69 15.86
CA VAL A 174 -19.88 22.95 16.54
C VAL A 174 -19.01 22.58 17.75
N GLY A 175 -17.73 22.92 17.72
CA GLY A 175 -16.78 22.69 18.80
C GLY A 175 -16.94 23.66 19.97
N GLU A 176 -16.12 23.48 21.00
CA GLU A 176 -16.06 24.41 22.13
C GLU A 176 -15.71 25.83 21.63
N GLY A 177 -16.55 26.82 21.96
CA GLY A 177 -16.41 28.20 21.49
C GLY A 177 -17.15 28.53 20.19
N GLY A 178 -18.04 27.65 19.70
CA GLY A 178 -18.94 27.97 18.57
C GLY A 178 -18.32 27.83 17.18
N ARG A 179 -17.09 27.32 17.07
CA ARG A 179 -16.37 27.18 15.80
C ARG A 179 -16.63 25.81 15.15
N PRO A 180 -16.77 25.74 13.81
CA PRO A 180 -17.01 24.47 13.10
C PRO A 180 -15.78 23.56 13.16
N GLN A 181 -16.00 22.25 13.29
CA GLN A 181 -14.99 21.19 13.25
C GLN A 181 -15.33 20.20 12.14
N CYS A 182 -14.35 19.80 11.32
CA CYS A 182 -14.54 18.74 10.34
C CYS A 182 -14.07 17.41 10.94
N LYS A 183 -15.01 16.61 11.43
CA LYS A 183 -14.72 15.31 12.06
C LYS A 183 -15.29 14.16 11.23
N LEU A 184 -14.63 13.01 11.34
CA LEU A 184 -15.11 11.76 10.76
C LEU A 184 -16.52 11.43 11.28
N ASN A 185 -17.29 10.71 10.48
CA ASN A 185 -18.63 10.31 10.86
C ASN A 185 -18.61 9.40 12.10
N GLU A 186 -19.50 9.64 13.05
CA GLU A 186 -19.60 8.87 14.31
C GLU A 186 -20.72 7.81 14.28
N GLU A 187 -21.55 7.82 13.22
CA GLU A 187 -22.66 6.87 13.09
C GLU A 187 -22.15 5.42 12.95
N ALA A 188 -22.43 4.60 13.96
CA ALA A 188 -21.78 3.29 14.13
C ALA A 188 -21.91 2.37 12.91
N TRP A 189 -23.09 2.35 12.27
CA TRP A 189 -23.31 1.52 11.07
C TRP A 189 -22.37 1.93 9.92
N TYR A 190 -22.13 3.23 9.74
CA TYR A 190 -21.26 3.74 8.69
C TYR A 190 -19.80 3.49 9.05
N VAL A 191 -19.40 3.78 10.29
CA VAL A 191 -18.03 3.54 10.77
C VAL A 191 -17.64 2.07 10.57
N LEU A 192 -18.52 1.15 10.98
CA LEU A 192 -18.24 -0.28 10.89
C LEU A 192 -18.24 -0.78 9.45
N SER A 193 -19.25 -0.41 8.64
CA SER A 193 -19.31 -0.83 7.24
C SER A 193 -18.15 -0.28 6.42
N SER A 194 -17.82 1.01 6.59
CA SER A 194 -16.68 1.65 5.92
C SER A 194 -15.35 1.04 6.37
N SER A 195 -15.13 0.81 7.66
CA SER A 195 -13.89 0.18 8.17
C SER A 195 -13.73 -1.26 7.69
N VAL A 196 -14.82 -2.02 7.61
CA VAL A 196 -14.79 -3.38 7.06
C VAL A 196 -14.45 -3.36 5.57
N GLY A 197 -15.12 -2.51 4.80
CA GLY A 197 -14.89 -2.41 3.35
C GLY A 197 -13.53 -1.82 2.97
N SER A 198 -13.06 -0.82 3.72
CA SER A 198 -11.84 -0.06 3.41
C SER A 198 -10.57 -0.61 4.05
N PHE A 199 -10.67 -1.49 5.05
CA PHE A 199 -9.50 -2.03 5.74
C PHE A 199 -9.61 -3.52 6.07
N PHE A 200 -10.55 -3.94 6.91
CA PHE A 200 -10.51 -5.30 7.47
C PHE A 200 -10.71 -6.40 6.42
N ALA A 201 -11.70 -6.27 5.52
CA ALA A 201 -11.94 -7.28 4.48
C ALA A 201 -10.80 -7.34 3.45
N PRO A 202 -10.33 -6.21 2.86
CA PRO A 202 -9.15 -6.23 2.00
C PRO A 202 -7.90 -6.79 2.71
N CYS A 203 -7.66 -6.40 3.97
CA CYS A 203 -6.53 -6.89 4.76
C CYS A 203 -6.58 -8.42 4.96
N LEU A 204 -7.75 -8.97 5.32
CA LEU A 204 -7.95 -10.41 5.42
C LEU A 204 -7.67 -11.13 4.09
N ILE A 205 -8.18 -10.59 2.96
CA ILE A 205 -7.91 -11.14 1.63
C ILE A 205 -6.40 -11.17 1.35
N MET A 206 -5.68 -10.08 1.63
CA MET A 206 -4.22 -10.04 1.44
C MET A 206 -3.52 -11.10 2.29
N ILE A 207 -3.83 -11.17 3.59
CA ILE A 207 -3.22 -12.14 4.50
C ILE A 207 -3.42 -13.56 3.97
N LEU A 208 -4.65 -13.93 3.60
CA LEU A 208 -4.96 -15.26 3.06
C LEU A 208 -4.20 -15.54 1.77
N VAL A 209 -4.13 -14.57 0.86
CA VAL A 209 -3.39 -14.70 -0.40
C VAL A 209 -1.89 -14.92 -0.13
N TYR A 210 -1.27 -14.17 0.79
CA TYR A 210 0.14 -14.34 1.12
C TYR A 210 0.45 -15.64 1.84
N LEU A 211 -0.42 -16.06 2.76
CA LEU A 211 -0.31 -17.36 3.38
C LEU A 211 -0.32 -18.46 2.31
N ARG A 212 -1.22 -18.37 1.31
CA ARG A 212 -1.23 -19.31 0.19
C ARG A 212 0.04 -19.24 -0.66
N ILE A 213 0.55 -18.05 -0.99
CA ILE A 213 1.82 -17.90 -1.73
C ILE A 213 2.98 -18.54 -0.95
N TYR A 214 3.09 -18.25 0.35
CA TYR A 214 4.13 -18.80 1.22
C TYR A 214 4.06 -20.34 1.29
N LEU A 215 2.85 -20.89 1.45
CA LEU A 215 2.64 -22.33 1.48
C LEU A 215 3.02 -23.01 0.16
N ILE A 216 2.66 -22.40 -0.99
CA ILE A 216 3.06 -22.91 -2.32
C ILE A 216 4.59 -22.90 -2.46
N ALA A 217 5.24 -21.80 -2.06
CA ALA A 217 6.70 -21.69 -2.11
C ALA A 217 7.39 -22.72 -1.20
N LYS A 218 6.86 -22.95 0.01
CA LYS A 218 7.39 -23.93 0.97
C LYS A 218 7.23 -25.36 0.46
N ARG A 219 6.08 -25.70 -0.14
CA ARG A 219 5.83 -27.02 -0.74
C ARG A 219 6.80 -27.31 -1.88
N ARG A 220 7.00 -26.36 -2.80
CA ARG A 220 7.97 -26.49 -3.91
C ARG A 220 9.41 -26.66 -3.41
N HIS A 221 9.76 -26.01 -2.31
CA HIS A 221 11.08 -26.19 -1.71
C HIS A 221 11.24 -27.60 -1.12
N ARG A 222 10.26 -28.10 -0.37
CA ARG A 222 10.29 -29.45 0.20
C ARG A 222 10.35 -30.55 -0.88
N SER A 223 9.59 -30.43 -1.96
CA SER A 223 9.63 -31.42 -3.07
C SER A 223 10.98 -31.46 -3.78
N HIS A 224 11.66 -30.31 -3.89
CA HIS A 224 13.02 -30.27 -4.42
C HIS A 224 14.04 -30.94 -3.49
N LEU A 225 13.92 -30.75 -2.18
CA LEU A 225 14.78 -31.43 -1.19
C LEU A 225 14.54 -32.94 -1.14
N SER A 226 13.30 -33.41 -1.32
CA SER A 226 13.02 -34.85 -1.39
C SER A 226 13.54 -35.47 -2.69
N SER A 227 13.51 -34.76 -3.82
CA SER A 227 14.03 -35.23 -5.11
C SER A 227 15.56 -35.20 -5.21
N THR A 228 16.26 -34.53 -4.29
CA THR A 228 17.73 -34.43 -4.28
C THR A 228 18.38 -35.32 -3.21
N LYS A 229 17.59 -36.05 -2.41
CA LYS A 229 18.14 -37.12 -1.57
C LYS A 229 18.68 -38.23 -2.47
N PRO A 230 19.94 -38.68 -2.28
CA PRO A 230 20.44 -39.86 -2.99
C PRO A 230 19.53 -41.05 -2.67
N PRO A 231 19.28 -41.96 -3.63
CA PRO A 231 18.54 -43.17 -3.34
C PRO A 231 19.23 -43.85 -2.14
N ALA A 232 18.45 -44.14 -1.09
CA ALA A 232 18.94 -44.99 -0.03
C ALA A 232 19.45 -46.28 -0.68
N SER A 233 20.64 -46.71 -0.30
CA SER A 233 21.24 -47.97 -0.72
C SER A 233 20.33 -49.12 -0.28
N GLY A 234 19.35 -49.43 -1.12
CA GLY A 234 18.53 -50.62 -1.00
C GLY A 234 19.41 -51.85 -1.23
N PRO A 235 18.99 -53.03 -0.71
CA PRO A 235 19.72 -54.27 -0.94
C PRO A 235 19.91 -54.50 -2.45
N PRO A 236 21.05 -55.10 -2.87
CA PRO A 236 21.29 -55.37 -4.28
C PRO A 236 20.15 -56.22 -4.87
N PRO A 237 19.71 -55.94 -6.11
CA PRO A 237 18.63 -56.69 -6.73
C PRO A 237 19.07 -58.15 -6.95
N PRO A 238 18.15 -59.12 -6.84
CA PRO A 238 18.45 -60.50 -7.18
C PRO A 238 18.83 -60.59 -8.66
N ARG A 239 19.96 -61.24 -8.94
CA ARG A 239 20.44 -61.53 -10.30
C ARG A 239 19.45 -62.49 -10.97
N GLY A 240 18.58 -62.01 -11.87
CA GLY A 240 17.78 -62.94 -12.68
C GLY A 240 16.50 -62.45 -13.36
N ALA A 241 16.29 -61.17 -13.63
CA ALA A 241 15.10 -60.73 -14.38
C ALA A 241 15.48 -59.97 -15.66
N GLY A 242 15.00 -60.47 -16.81
CA GLY A 242 15.21 -59.92 -18.14
C GLY A 242 14.62 -58.52 -18.36
N PRO A 243 14.83 -57.93 -19.55
CA PRO A 243 14.52 -56.53 -19.79
C PRO A 243 12.99 -56.31 -19.87
N SER A 244 12.43 -55.60 -18.88
CA SER A 244 11.06 -55.09 -18.92
C SER A 244 11.05 -53.61 -19.37
N PRO A 245 10.06 -53.16 -20.16
CA PRO A 245 10.07 -51.82 -20.75
C PRO A 245 9.91 -50.73 -19.68
N ARG A 246 10.81 -49.73 -19.69
CA ARG A 246 10.67 -48.52 -18.85
C ARG A 246 9.46 -47.70 -19.30
N PRO A 247 8.55 -47.28 -18.40
CA PRO A 247 7.57 -46.26 -18.73
C PRO A 247 8.28 -44.90 -18.87
N THR A 248 8.41 -44.43 -20.11
CA THR A 248 8.85 -43.07 -20.45
C THR A 248 7.73 -42.08 -20.16
N GLY A 249 7.80 -41.41 -19.01
CA GLY A 249 6.85 -40.36 -18.68
C GLY A 249 7.28 -39.50 -17.50
N ARG A 250 8.34 -38.67 -17.66
CA ARG A 250 8.60 -37.60 -16.69
C ARG A 250 7.62 -36.44 -16.92
N PRO A 251 6.98 -35.89 -15.88
CA PRO A 251 6.19 -34.66 -16.01
C PRO A 251 7.08 -33.51 -16.48
N LYS A 252 6.69 -32.83 -17.56
CA LYS A 252 7.38 -31.63 -18.06
C LYS A 252 7.16 -30.48 -17.07
N GLU A 253 8.17 -30.12 -16.28
CA GLU A 253 8.12 -28.94 -15.40
C GLU A 253 8.36 -27.67 -16.22
N THR A 254 7.32 -26.86 -16.40
CA THR A 254 7.41 -25.55 -17.06
C THR A 254 7.80 -24.48 -16.04
N LEU A 255 8.96 -23.85 -16.21
CA LEU A 255 9.40 -22.74 -15.36
C LEU A 255 9.22 -21.41 -16.11
N ALA A 256 8.35 -20.52 -15.61
CA ALA A 256 8.28 -19.15 -16.14
C ALA A 256 9.34 -18.28 -15.47
N THR A 257 10.11 -17.55 -16.28
CA THR A 257 10.99 -16.51 -15.77
C THR A 257 10.20 -15.25 -15.43
N GLY A 258 10.72 -14.40 -14.52
CA GLY A 258 10.12 -13.10 -14.15
C GLY A 258 9.93 -12.07 -15.29
N ARG A 259 10.24 -12.44 -16.55
CA ARG A 259 9.96 -11.67 -17.77
C ARG A 259 8.90 -12.30 -18.69
N GLY A 260 8.21 -13.35 -18.26
CA GLY A 260 7.15 -13.99 -19.06
C GLY A 260 7.64 -14.78 -20.27
N ARG A 261 8.95 -15.03 -20.40
CA ARG A 261 9.49 -15.96 -21.40
C ARG A 261 9.36 -17.38 -20.86
N VAL A 262 8.56 -18.20 -21.54
CA VAL A 262 8.47 -19.65 -21.33
C VAL A 262 9.80 -20.23 -21.82
N VAL A 263 10.65 -20.66 -20.90
CA VAL A 263 11.73 -21.57 -21.26
C VAL A 263 11.13 -22.95 -21.06
N LEU A 264 10.89 -23.66 -22.17
CA LEU A 264 10.78 -25.11 -22.10
C LEU A 264 12.07 -25.56 -21.43
N ALA A 265 11.98 -26.11 -20.22
CA ALA A 265 13.08 -26.84 -19.64
C ALA A 265 13.26 -28.10 -20.48
N GLN A 266 13.83 -27.96 -21.68
CA GLN A 266 14.70 -29.01 -22.19
C GLN A 266 15.65 -29.27 -21.03
N GLY A 267 15.64 -30.51 -20.55
CA GLY A 267 16.73 -31.03 -19.75
C GLY A 267 17.99 -30.99 -20.60
N ALA A 268 18.57 -29.81 -20.79
CA ALA A 268 19.94 -29.66 -21.19
C ALA A 268 20.74 -30.24 -20.02
N PRO A 269 21.52 -31.31 -20.24
CA PRO A 269 22.50 -31.74 -19.25
C PRO A 269 23.46 -30.55 -19.09
N GLY A 270 23.36 -29.83 -17.98
CA GLY A 270 24.19 -28.64 -17.74
C GLY A 270 23.48 -27.35 -17.33
N SER A 271 22.17 -27.33 -17.04
CA SER A 271 21.58 -26.13 -16.41
C SER A 271 22.23 -25.92 -15.03
N ASN A 272 23.15 -24.96 -14.95
CA ASN A 272 24.05 -24.77 -13.81
C ASN A 272 23.23 -24.61 -12.52
N PRO A 273 23.39 -25.49 -11.50
CA PRO A 273 22.60 -25.45 -10.26
C PRO A 273 22.61 -24.07 -9.59
N TRP A 274 23.73 -23.35 -9.75
CA TRP A 274 23.90 -21.97 -9.34
C TRP A 274 22.92 -20.99 -10.01
N ARG A 275 22.70 -21.06 -11.33
CA ARG A 275 21.75 -20.20 -12.06
C ARG A 275 20.31 -20.45 -11.61
N ARG A 276 19.93 -21.71 -11.40
CA ARG A 276 18.58 -22.10 -10.93
C ARG A 276 18.33 -21.67 -9.48
N LYS A 277 19.32 -21.83 -8.59
CA LYS A 277 19.30 -21.37 -7.19
C LYS A 277 19.22 -19.84 -7.10
N THR A 278 19.93 -19.14 -7.98
CA THR A 278 19.90 -17.67 -8.07
C THR A 278 18.53 -17.15 -8.53
N GLN A 279 17.89 -17.82 -9.49
CA GLN A 279 16.55 -17.45 -9.97
C GLN A 279 15.47 -17.67 -8.89
N LEU A 280 15.50 -18.80 -8.18
CA LEU A 280 14.61 -19.08 -7.04
C LEU A 280 14.81 -18.10 -5.87
N ASN A 281 16.06 -17.73 -5.54
CA ASN A 281 16.34 -16.74 -4.50
C ASN A 281 15.84 -15.34 -4.89
N ARG A 282 15.86 -15.00 -6.18
CA ARG A 282 15.35 -13.73 -6.70
C ARG A 282 13.82 -13.66 -6.64
N GLU A 283 13.14 -14.79 -6.88
CA GLU A 283 11.68 -14.91 -6.69
C GLU A 283 11.27 -14.83 -5.21
N LYS A 284 12.00 -15.51 -4.31
CA LYS A 284 11.79 -15.39 -2.85
C LYS A 284 11.95 -13.95 -2.36
N ARG A 285 12.97 -13.25 -2.85
CA ARG A 285 13.20 -11.84 -2.52
C ARG A 285 12.02 -10.97 -2.94
N PHE A 286 11.43 -11.23 -4.10
CA PHE A 286 10.30 -10.46 -4.62
C PHE A 286 9.01 -10.65 -3.80
N THR A 287 8.68 -11.89 -3.42
CA THR A 287 7.54 -12.17 -2.53
C THR A 287 7.75 -11.58 -1.14
N PHE A 288 8.97 -11.61 -0.62
CA PHE A 288 9.32 -10.98 0.65
C PHE A 288 9.12 -9.46 0.62
N VAL A 289 9.53 -8.77 -0.47
CA VAL A 289 9.30 -7.32 -0.61
C VAL A 289 7.83 -6.98 -0.43
N LEU A 290 6.96 -7.71 -1.12
CA LEU A 290 5.55 -7.37 -1.11
C LEU A 290 4.88 -7.74 0.21
N ALA A 291 5.35 -8.79 0.88
CA ALA A 291 4.95 -9.09 2.26
C ALA A 291 5.36 -7.95 3.22
N VAL A 292 6.53 -7.34 3.02
CA VAL A 292 6.97 -6.17 3.78
C VAL A 292 6.09 -4.95 3.46
N VAL A 293 5.79 -4.66 2.19
CA VAL A 293 4.87 -3.56 1.81
C VAL A 293 3.53 -3.70 2.55
N ILE A 294 2.97 -4.90 2.55
CA ILE A 294 1.70 -5.19 3.20
C ILE A 294 1.81 -5.08 4.72
N GLY A 295 2.87 -5.63 5.30
CA GLY A 295 3.12 -5.53 6.74
C GLY A 295 3.20 -4.07 7.19
N VAL A 296 3.92 -3.22 6.45
CA VAL A 296 3.99 -1.78 6.73
C VAL A 296 2.62 -1.13 6.64
N PHE A 297 1.84 -1.40 5.57
CA PHE A 297 0.49 -0.86 5.45
C PHE A 297 -0.39 -1.21 6.65
N VAL A 298 -0.41 -2.48 7.04
CA VAL A 298 -1.22 -2.96 8.17
C VAL A 298 -0.74 -2.34 9.48
N LEU A 299 0.57 -2.27 9.72
CA LEU A 299 1.10 -1.66 10.93
C LEU A 299 0.78 -0.17 11.04
N CYS A 300 0.78 0.57 9.93
CA CYS A 300 0.44 1.99 9.93
C CYS A 300 -1.05 2.25 10.13
N TRP A 301 -1.92 1.45 9.51
CA TRP A 301 -3.36 1.72 9.49
C TRP A 301 -4.18 0.95 10.53
N PHE A 302 -3.71 -0.21 10.99
CA PHE A 302 -4.43 -1.04 11.96
C PHE A 302 -4.78 -0.29 13.25
N PRO A 303 -3.85 0.45 13.90
CA PRO A 303 -4.18 1.13 15.16
C PRO A 303 -5.33 2.13 14.99
N PHE A 304 -5.33 2.90 13.90
CA PHE A 304 -6.40 3.84 13.59
C PHE A 304 -7.74 3.14 13.36
N PHE A 305 -7.80 2.16 12.44
CA PHE A 305 -9.06 1.47 12.13
C PHE A 305 -9.61 0.70 13.32
N PHE A 306 -8.74 0.15 14.16
CA PHE A 306 -9.12 -0.49 15.41
C PHE A 306 -9.76 0.51 16.38
N LEU A 307 -9.11 1.64 16.65
CA LEU A 307 -9.63 2.67 17.56
C LEU A 307 -10.91 3.30 17.02
N TYR A 308 -11.00 3.57 15.72
CA TYR A 308 -12.20 4.13 15.09
C TYR A 308 -13.39 3.17 15.20
N SER A 309 -13.18 1.88 14.93
CA SER A 309 -14.21 0.86 15.10
C SER A 309 -14.61 0.67 16.57
N LEU A 310 -13.65 0.73 17.50
CA LEU A 310 -13.91 0.61 18.92
C LEU A 310 -14.77 1.78 19.44
N GLY A 311 -14.47 3.00 19.00
CA GLY A 311 -15.27 4.19 19.33
C GLY A 311 -16.73 4.05 18.89
N ALA A 312 -16.98 3.45 17.73
CA ALA A 312 -18.33 3.16 17.24
C ALA A 312 -19.05 2.05 18.02
N LEU A 313 -18.34 1.01 18.47
CA LEU A 313 -18.93 -0.12 19.20
C LEU A 313 -19.28 0.21 20.65
N CYS A 314 -18.46 1.03 21.32
CA CYS A 314 -18.62 1.34 22.74
C CYS A 314 -18.38 2.83 23.06
N PRO A 315 -19.18 3.75 22.48
CA PRO A 315 -18.93 5.20 22.57
C PRO A 315 -18.85 5.75 24.00
N ARG A 316 -19.56 5.12 24.96
CA ARG A 316 -19.56 5.53 26.37
C ARG A 316 -18.43 4.93 27.22
N ARG A 317 -17.91 3.75 26.85
CA ARG A 317 -16.91 3.00 27.66
C ARG A 317 -15.50 3.05 27.06
N CYS A 318 -15.41 3.24 25.75
CA CYS A 318 -14.16 3.21 24.99
C CYS A 318 -13.80 4.61 24.52
N ARG A 319 -13.66 5.56 25.47
CA ARG A 319 -13.31 6.94 25.14
C ARG A 319 -11.82 7.01 24.78
N VAL A 320 -11.55 7.14 23.50
CA VAL A 320 -10.18 7.32 22.98
C VAL A 320 -9.82 8.81 23.09
N PRO A 321 -8.67 9.17 23.69
CA PRO A 321 -8.23 10.56 23.70
C PRO A 321 -7.99 11.07 22.28
N ASP A 322 -8.45 12.29 21.97
CA ASP A 322 -8.36 12.87 20.62
C ASP A 322 -6.91 12.90 20.09
N GLY A 323 -5.93 13.22 20.96
CA GLY A 323 -4.51 13.22 20.57
C GLY A 323 -3.99 11.82 20.17
N VAL A 324 -4.47 10.75 20.80
CA VAL A 324 -4.10 9.37 20.43
C VAL A 324 -4.73 9.00 19.08
N PHE A 325 -5.99 9.39 18.87
CA PHE A 325 -6.69 9.18 17.61
C PHE A 325 -5.99 9.89 16.45
N GLN A 326 -5.66 11.17 16.62
CA GLN A 326 -4.91 11.97 15.64
C GLN A 326 -3.53 11.39 15.39
N PHE A 327 -2.79 11.00 16.43
CA PHE A 327 -1.47 10.42 16.27
C PHE A 327 -1.48 9.19 15.34
N PHE A 328 -2.39 8.23 15.58
CA PHE A 328 -2.48 7.04 14.72
C PHE A 328 -3.03 7.34 13.33
N PHE A 329 -3.85 8.38 13.18
CA PHE A 329 -4.28 8.87 11.87
C PHE A 329 -3.10 9.41 11.05
N TRP A 330 -2.23 10.22 11.67
CA TRP A 330 -0.99 10.72 11.05
C TRP A 330 0.02 9.61 10.72
N VAL A 331 0.11 8.57 11.56
CA VAL A 331 0.89 7.36 11.25
C VAL A 331 0.36 6.67 9.98
N GLY A 332 -0.96 6.64 9.79
CA GLY A 332 -1.61 6.20 8.55
C GLY A 332 -1.12 6.98 7.33
N TYR A 333 -1.11 8.32 7.41
CA TYR A 333 -0.61 9.16 6.31
C TYR A 333 0.87 8.98 5.99
N CYS A 334 1.69 8.67 6.99
CA CYS A 334 3.11 8.38 6.76
C CYS A 334 3.30 7.17 5.83
N ASN A 335 2.34 6.24 5.74
CA ASN A 335 2.42 5.08 4.85
C ASN A 335 2.71 5.45 3.39
N SER A 336 2.06 6.51 2.87
CA SER A 336 2.23 6.97 1.49
C SER A 336 3.67 7.40 1.17
N SER A 337 4.42 7.85 2.18
CA SER A 337 5.83 8.23 2.07
C SER A 337 6.79 7.02 2.08
N LEU A 338 6.37 5.91 2.69
CA LEU A 338 7.20 4.70 2.85
C LEU A 338 7.26 3.86 1.56
N ASN A 339 6.25 3.94 0.70
CA ASN A 339 6.16 3.15 -0.52
C ASN A 339 7.41 3.28 -1.43
N PRO A 340 7.89 4.49 -1.81
CA PRO A 340 9.14 4.65 -2.57
C PRO A 340 10.39 4.06 -1.87
N LEU A 341 10.48 4.16 -0.54
CA LEU A 341 11.59 3.62 0.25
C LEU A 341 11.62 2.09 0.20
N ILE A 342 10.45 1.46 0.24
CA ILE A 342 10.33 0.01 0.14
C ILE A 342 10.74 -0.46 -1.26
N TYR A 343 10.28 0.22 -2.31
CA TYR A 343 10.67 -0.13 -3.69
C TYR A 343 12.18 -0.02 -3.93
N THR A 344 12.81 1.04 -3.43
CA THR A 344 14.27 1.27 -3.59
C THR A 344 15.12 0.30 -2.77
N SER A 345 14.66 -0.06 -1.56
CA SER A 345 15.35 -0.98 -0.66
C SER A 345 15.38 -2.40 -1.19
N PHE A 346 14.27 -2.85 -1.79
CA PHE A 346 14.15 -4.25 -2.15
C PHE A 346 14.19 -4.55 -3.65
N ASN A 347 13.98 -3.56 -4.54
CA ASN A 347 14.01 -3.75 -5.99
C ASN A 347 15.22 -3.06 -6.64
N GLN A 348 16.18 -3.89 -7.10
CA GLN A 348 17.40 -3.42 -7.76
C GLN A 348 17.13 -2.65 -9.06
N ASP A 349 16.07 -2.98 -9.80
CA ASP A 349 15.73 -2.31 -11.06
C ASP A 349 15.20 -0.89 -10.78
N PHE A 350 14.41 -0.71 -9.71
CA PHE A 350 14.01 0.62 -9.23
C PHE A 350 15.23 1.43 -8.76
N ARG A 351 16.13 0.85 -7.97
CA ARG A 351 17.35 1.54 -7.52
C ARG A 351 18.21 2.02 -8.69
N LYS A 352 18.38 1.18 -9.72
CA LYS A 352 19.11 1.54 -10.95
C LYS A 352 18.38 2.62 -11.75
N ALA A 353 17.05 2.58 -11.81
CA ALA A 353 16.26 3.62 -12.46
C ALA A 353 16.40 4.96 -11.72
N PHE A 354 16.24 4.97 -10.39
CA PHE A 354 16.37 6.17 -9.57
C PHE A 354 17.77 6.77 -9.64
N ARG A 355 18.83 5.94 -9.57
CA ARG A 355 20.20 6.42 -9.76
C ARG A 355 20.41 7.05 -11.14
N ARG A 356 19.80 6.52 -12.21
CA ARG A 356 19.89 7.12 -13.55
C ARG A 356 19.15 8.45 -13.65
N LEU A 357 18.02 8.58 -12.96
CA LEU A 357 17.21 9.80 -12.94
C LEU A 357 17.87 10.91 -12.10
N LEU A 358 18.34 10.58 -10.90
CA LEU A 358 18.93 11.52 -9.95
C LEU A 358 20.38 11.87 -10.28
N CYS A 359 21.19 10.87 -10.65
CA CYS A 359 22.62 11.05 -10.89
C CYS A 359 22.92 11.13 -12.39
N ARG A 360 22.14 11.94 -13.16
CA ARG A 360 22.28 12.10 -14.62
C ARG A 360 23.76 12.02 -15.01
N ARG A 361 24.21 10.88 -15.56
CA ARG A 361 25.46 10.86 -16.32
C ARG A 361 25.15 11.74 -17.52
N ARG A 362 25.67 12.97 -17.52
CA ARG A 362 26.04 13.62 -18.78
C ARG A 362 26.91 12.58 -19.48
N ALA A 363 26.36 11.94 -20.51
CA ALA A 363 27.22 11.22 -21.45
C ALA A 363 28.13 12.31 -22.06
N PRO A 364 29.45 12.07 -22.14
CA PRO A 364 30.34 12.99 -22.83
C PRO A 364 29.92 13.16 -24.30
#